data_AF-B7Q6X9-F1
#
_entry.id   AF-B7Q6X9-F1
#
_cell.length_a   1.000
_cell.length_b   1.000
_cell.length_c   1.000
_cell.angle_alpha   90.00
_cell.angle_beta   90.00
_cell.angle_gamma   90.00
#
_symmetry.space_group_name_H-M   'P 1'
#
loop_
_entity.id
_entity.type
_entity.pdbx_description
1 polymer ?
#
loop_
_entity_poly.entity_id
_entity_poly.type
_entity_poly.pdbx_seq_one_letter_code
_entity_poly.pdbx_strand_id
1 'polypeptide(L)'
;MVLMGQGSPSGQAPDGYETGVQARGDWERLTLAAEDPRDDCPLQRLHSLKHLKSPFRRSLFPGVPPTLHFYTEDIEVLPLPPAIRRQLRWKVTSITPLLIRQTVVRFHLGRKDKLWQNVCRRGGGALRGPSMPLTFLLPQQLAACKEAWAEEEDPHCWILKPPASARGAGVHVVHKWSQVPKKQPLIVQRYIRSPYLINGTKFDLRLYALVTSFDPLRVYVARDGLVRFASIRYSQECEDFGDRFMHLTNYSINKKSATYASNTSKDDCEGHKWSIKALQKYLEDFGVDFEHLWQQMVDIIVKTLICCEGPINRLTQKHTTTRYNCYELFGFDILLDESLKPWLLEVNVSPRLRSATPVDFGVKSEIVKDLLNLVGFQLPQLMRSNFDMSLLAFYGLNDDNITMNPVLHSYALSAEERLKHKHYETLLEDDGILERLTPDDVRQLVSSEDELSRRGSFERVLPSACERGRLLLQGPFRRYYNVLLSAWEFRFGQERRAGEHPYLVLKVNS
;
A
#
# COMPACT_ATOMS: atom_id res chain seq x y z
N MET A 1 2.44 16.02 -8.24
CA MET A 1 2.70 16.13 -6.78
C MET A 1 3.79 17.16 -6.57
N VAL A 2 3.39 18.38 -6.27
CA VAL A 2 4.33 19.50 -6.13
C VAL A 2 4.82 19.56 -4.70
N LEU A 3 6.05 19.09 -4.50
CA LEU A 3 7.00 19.68 -3.55
C LEU A 3 8.38 19.55 -4.20
N MET A 4 8.74 20.59 -4.99
CA MET A 4 10.06 20.90 -5.56
C MET A 4 10.70 19.90 -6.54
N GLY A 5 10.73 20.28 -7.82
CA GLY A 5 11.75 19.87 -8.77
C GLY A 5 12.64 21.08 -9.10
N GLN A 6 13.96 20.94 -8.99
CA GLN A 6 14.88 21.79 -9.74
C GLN A 6 15.54 20.92 -10.80
N GLY A 7 15.34 21.28 -12.06
CA GLY A 7 16.07 20.72 -13.18
C GLY A 7 17.35 21.51 -13.42
N SER A 8 18.45 20.80 -13.69
CA SER A 8 19.65 21.37 -14.31
C SER A 8 19.45 21.40 -15.84
N PRO A 9 19.95 22.42 -16.57
CA PRO A 9 19.69 22.59 -17.99
C PRO A 9 20.78 21.93 -18.83
N SER A 10 20.39 21.01 -19.74
CA SER A 10 21.01 20.83 -21.07
C SER A 10 20.59 19.49 -21.67
N GLY A 11 19.96 19.52 -22.84
CA GLY A 11 19.71 18.35 -23.68
C GLY A 11 18.40 18.49 -24.45
N GLN A 12 18.51 18.97 -25.68
CA GLN A 12 17.41 19.16 -26.65
C GLN A 12 16.52 17.90 -26.77
N ALA A 13 15.20 18.11 -26.70
CA ALA A 13 14.21 17.14 -27.16
C ALA A 13 13.61 17.66 -28.49
N PRO A 14 13.45 16.80 -29.52
CA PRO A 14 12.81 17.18 -30.77
C PRO A 14 11.28 17.20 -30.65
N ASP A 15 10.70 17.92 -31.60
CA ASP A 15 9.40 18.58 -31.61
C ASP A 15 8.15 17.70 -31.45
N GLY A 16 7.09 18.36 -30.96
CA GLY A 16 5.73 18.10 -31.44
C GLY A 16 4.71 17.60 -30.44
N TYR A 17 4.49 18.27 -29.30
CA TYR A 17 3.21 18.25 -28.58
C TYR A 17 3.04 19.56 -27.81
N GLU A 18 2.29 20.50 -28.38
CA GLU A 18 1.75 21.65 -27.64
C GLU A 18 0.76 21.13 -26.58
N THR A 19 1.13 21.28 -25.30
CA THR A 19 0.22 21.14 -24.16
C THR A 19 0.36 22.41 -23.33
N GLY A 20 -0.74 22.95 -22.81
CA GLY A 20 -0.81 24.28 -22.18
C GLY A 20 0.18 24.50 -21.03
N VAL A 21 1.33 25.13 -21.35
CA VAL A 21 2.40 25.49 -20.39
C VAL A 21 2.14 26.84 -19.67
N GLN A 22 1.05 27.54 -19.92
CA GLN A 22 0.86 28.89 -19.35
C GLN A 22 0.66 28.95 -17.82
N ALA A 23 0.21 27.88 -17.16
CA ALA A 23 0.04 27.86 -15.69
C ALA A 23 1.32 27.55 -14.89
N ARG A 24 2.43 27.18 -15.54
CA ARG A 24 3.70 26.87 -14.85
C ARG A 24 4.49 28.13 -14.43
N GLY A 25 4.18 29.29 -15.00
CA GLY A 25 4.95 30.53 -14.80
C GLY A 25 4.64 31.30 -13.51
N ASP A 26 3.44 31.18 -12.95
CA ASP A 26 3.03 32.00 -11.79
C ASP A 26 3.49 31.43 -10.45
N TRP A 27 3.65 30.11 -10.32
CA TRP A 27 4.10 29.47 -9.08
C TRP A 27 5.58 29.70 -8.78
N GLU A 28 6.45 29.70 -9.80
CA GLU A 28 7.86 30.07 -9.66
C GLU A 28 8.01 31.56 -9.33
N ARG A 29 7.15 32.44 -9.88
CA ARG A 29 7.14 33.87 -9.52
C ARG A 29 6.73 34.11 -8.07
N LEU A 30 5.72 33.40 -7.56
CA LEU A 30 5.31 33.49 -6.15
C LEU A 30 6.37 32.93 -5.19
N THR A 31 7.14 31.92 -5.59
CA THR A 31 8.21 31.34 -4.78
C THR A 31 9.53 32.12 -4.84
N LEU A 32 9.86 32.76 -5.96
CA LEU A 32 11.01 33.65 -6.11
C LEU A 32 10.75 35.05 -5.52
N ALA A 33 9.51 35.54 -5.54
CA ALA A 33 9.17 36.81 -4.89
C ALA A 33 9.27 36.75 -3.35
N ALA A 34 9.26 35.56 -2.75
CA ALA A 34 9.56 35.34 -1.33
C ALA A 34 11.07 35.46 -1.00
N GLU A 35 11.92 35.64 -2.02
CA GLU A 35 13.36 35.74 -1.91
C GLU A 35 13.91 37.15 -2.21
N ASP A 36 13.06 38.18 -2.45
CA ASP A 36 13.53 39.57 -2.58
C ASP A 36 13.91 40.12 -1.19
N PRO A 37 15.20 40.42 -0.94
CA PRO A 37 15.67 40.92 0.35
C PRO A 37 15.26 42.38 0.64
N ARG A 38 14.51 43.04 -0.25
CA ARG A 38 13.98 44.42 -0.09
C ARG A 38 12.49 44.47 0.28
N ASP A 39 11.89 43.33 0.59
CA ASP A 39 10.44 43.23 0.79
C ASP A 39 10.08 43.24 2.29
N ASP A 40 9.60 44.39 2.77
CA ASP A 40 9.49 44.75 4.19
C ASP A 40 8.43 43.99 5.01
N CYS A 41 7.58 43.12 4.42
CA CYS A 41 6.70 42.28 5.25
C CYS A 41 6.22 40.96 4.60
N PRO A 42 6.95 39.84 4.77
CA PRO A 42 6.53 38.50 4.33
C PRO A 42 5.16 38.05 4.87
N LEU A 43 4.77 38.48 6.07
CA LEU A 43 3.51 38.11 6.71
C LEU A 43 2.28 38.75 6.06
N GLN A 44 2.37 40.02 5.63
CA GLN A 44 1.25 40.70 4.97
C GLN A 44 0.86 40.02 3.66
N ARG A 45 1.86 39.54 2.88
CA ARG A 45 1.60 38.75 1.67
C ARG A 45 0.96 37.39 1.98
N LEU A 46 1.45 36.69 3.00
CA LEU A 46 0.82 35.45 3.45
C LEU A 46 -0.62 35.65 3.92
N HIS A 47 -0.94 36.78 4.56
CA HIS A 47 -2.31 37.13 4.94
C HIS A 47 -3.27 37.20 3.74
N SER A 48 -2.81 37.67 2.58
CA SER A 48 -3.61 37.68 1.34
C SER A 48 -3.91 36.27 0.82
N LEU A 49 -3.07 35.29 1.15
CA LEU A 49 -3.16 33.89 0.73
C LEU A 49 -3.87 32.98 1.74
N LYS A 50 -4.47 33.51 2.82
CA LYS A 50 -5.13 32.71 3.87
C LYS A 50 -6.25 31.78 3.40
N HIS A 51 -6.80 32.02 2.22
CA HIS A 51 -7.82 31.18 1.59
C HIS A 51 -7.24 29.86 1.06
N LEU A 52 -5.92 29.80 0.84
CA LEU A 52 -5.22 28.60 0.37
C LEU A 52 -5.11 27.54 1.47
N LYS A 53 -4.94 26.29 1.05
CA LYS A 53 -4.80 25.17 1.98
C LYS A 53 -3.46 25.19 2.70
N SER A 54 -3.43 24.74 3.96
CA SER A 54 -2.19 24.68 4.75
C SER A 54 -1.31 23.49 4.32
N PRO A 55 0.01 23.66 4.17
CA PRO A 55 0.96 22.57 3.91
C PRO A 55 1.22 21.71 5.16
N PHE A 56 0.63 22.06 6.31
CA PHE A 56 0.74 21.31 7.55
C PHE A 56 -0.61 20.81 8.01
N ARG A 57 -0.60 19.60 8.57
CA ARG A 57 -1.73 19.01 9.26
C ARG A 57 -1.35 18.77 10.72
N ARG A 58 -2.14 19.34 11.63
CA ARG A 58 -2.01 19.10 13.08
C ARG A 58 -2.39 17.66 13.43
N SER A 59 -1.74 17.14 14.46
CA SER A 59 -2.14 15.88 15.10
C SER A 59 -3.48 16.04 15.81
N LEU A 60 -4.20 14.93 15.98
CA LEU A 60 -5.37 14.85 16.87
C LEU A 60 -5.01 15.03 18.36
N PHE A 61 -3.76 14.77 18.73
CA PHE A 61 -3.32 14.75 20.12
C PHE A 61 -2.33 15.87 20.43
N PRO A 62 -2.47 16.55 21.58
CA PRO A 62 -1.49 17.53 22.03
C PRO A 62 -0.13 16.85 22.23
N GLY A 63 0.97 17.59 22.01
CA GLY A 63 2.33 17.06 22.15
C GLY A 63 2.82 16.14 21.02
N VAL A 64 1.95 15.78 20.06
CA VAL A 64 2.36 15.05 18.86
C VAL A 64 2.65 16.04 17.72
N PRO A 65 3.84 15.98 17.09
CA PRO A 65 4.21 16.93 16.06
C PRO A 65 3.29 16.90 14.83
N PRO A 66 3.06 18.06 14.20
CA PRO A 66 2.32 18.14 12.95
C PRO A 66 3.05 17.39 11.83
N THR A 67 2.30 17.04 10.80
CA THR A 67 2.80 16.36 9.60
C THR A 67 2.67 17.27 8.39
N LEU A 68 3.51 17.04 7.37
CA LEU A 68 3.32 17.61 6.05
C LEU A 68 2.02 17.09 5.44
N HIS A 69 1.27 17.99 4.82
CA HIS A 69 0.02 17.67 4.16
C HIS A 69 0.18 17.80 2.65
N PHE A 70 -0.01 16.68 1.96
CA PHE A 70 0.13 16.53 0.53
C PHE A 70 -1.24 16.65 -0.14
N TYR A 71 -1.24 17.36 -1.25
CA TYR A 71 -2.40 17.59 -2.09
C TYR A 71 -2.15 17.11 -3.52
N THR A 72 -3.22 16.93 -4.27
CA THR A 72 -3.17 16.76 -5.72
C THR A 72 -2.87 18.11 -6.40
N GLU A 73 -2.49 18.05 -7.68
CA GLU A 73 -1.98 19.21 -8.43
C GLU A 73 -3.03 20.30 -8.69
N ASP A 74 -4.31 19.95 -8.59
CA ASP A 74 -5.46 20.84 -8.74
C ASP A 74 -5.76 21.70 -7.50
N ILE A 75 -5.07 21.46 -6.39
CA ILE A 75 -5.30 22.19 -5.13
C ILE A 75 -4.18 23.19 -4.89
N GLU A 76 -4.55 24.45 -4.74
CA GLU A 76 -3.63 25.53 -4.36
C GLU A 76 -3.30 25.48 -2.85
N VAL A 77 -2.01 25.55 -2.53
CA VAL A 77 -1.48 25.37 -1.17
C VAL A 77 -0.59 26.54 -0.80
N LEU A 78 -0.65 26.97 0.46
CA LEU A 78 0.26 27.96 1.01
C LEU A 78 1.72 27.52 0.82
N PRO A 79 2.63 28.43 0.43
CA PRO A 79 4.03 28.08 0.27
C PRO A 79 4.63 27.69 1.63
N LEU A 80 5.51 26.68 1.64
CA LEU A 80 6.23 26.35 2.87
C LEU A 80 7.16 27.51 3.29
N PRO A 81 7.29 27.78 4.61
CA PRO A 81 8.28 28.72 5.13
C PRO A 81 9.68 28.48 4.53
N PRO A 82 10.42 29.51 4.10
CA PRO A 82 11.75 29.33 3.49
C PRO A 82 12.74 28.55 4.35
N ALA A 83 12.69 28.73 5.67
CA ALA A 83 13.49 27.96 6.63
C ALA A 83 13.20 26.45 6.54
N ILE A 84 11.94 26.07 6.34
CA ILE A 84 11.48 24.68 6.20
C ILE A 84 11.80 24.14 4.80
N ARG A 85 11.43 24.90 3.76
CA ARG A 85 11.61 24.52 2.35
C ARG A 85 13.06 24.18 2.01
N ARG A 86 14.04 24.94 2.53
CA ARG A 86 15.48 24.70 2.28
C ARG A 86 15.99 23.36 2.82
N GLN A 87 15.36 22.83 3.86
CA GLN A 87 15.72 21.55 4.47
C GLN A 87 14.97 20.36 3.85
N LEU A 88 13.76 20.58 3.34
CA LEU A 88 12.97 19.57 2.63
C LEU A 88 13.49 19.40 1.19
N ARG A 89 14.69 18.83 1.06
CA ARG A 89 15.25 18.45 -0.24
C ARG A 89 14.80 17.03 -0.59
N TRP A 90 14.01 16.90 -1.65
CA TRP A 90 13.79 15.61 -2.30
C TRP A 90 15.10 15.15 -2.94
N LYS A 91 15.86 14.36 -2.18
CA LYS A 91 16.94 13.61 -2.78
C LYS A 91 16.33 12.32 -3.31
N VAL A 92 16.50 12.05 -4.61
CA VAL A 92 16.38 10.70 -5.16
C VAL A 92 17.56 9.90 -4.61
N THR A 93 17.50 9.58 -3.32
CA THR A 93 18.48 8.68 -2.74
C THR A 93 18.04 7.27 -3.13
N SER A 94 18.99 6.47 -3.60
CA SER A 94 18.81 5.03 -3.61
C SER A 94 18.66 4.47 -2.19
N ILE A 95 18.95 5.26 -1.15
CA ILE A 95 19.18 4.86 0.25
C ILE A 95 17.91 4.74 1.10
N THR A 96 16.79 5.39 0.76
CA THR A 96 15.70 5.68 1.72
C THR A 96 14.92 4.48 2.31
N PRO A 97 15.06 3.22 1.87
CA PRO A 97 15.41 2.14 2.82
C PRO A 97 16.04 0.90 2.14
N LEU A 98 17.25 1.01 1.60
CA LEU A 98 17.89 -0.07 0.83
C LEU A 98 17.97 -1.42 1.58
N LEU A 99 18.24 -1.40 2.89
CA LEU A 99 18.33 -2.64 3.69
C LEU A 99 16.98 -3.33 3.92
N ILE A 100 15.90 -2.57 4.11
CA ILE A 100 14.54 -3.10 4.39
C ILE A 100 13.85 -3.50 3.08
N ARG A 101 13.96 -2.67 2.03
CA ARG A 101 13.35 -2.92 0.72
C ARG A 101 14.00 -4.08 -0.03
N GLN A 102 15.33 -4.24 0.03
CA GLN A 102 15.99 -5.33 -0.70
C GLN A 102 15.94 -6.67 0.06
N THR A 103 15.96 -6.67 1.38
CA THR A 103 16.22 -7.92 2.14
C THR A 103 14.99 -8.49 2.83
N VAL A 104 14.09 -7.65 3.36
CA VAL A 104 13.08 -8.11 4.34
C VAL A 104 11.73 -8.40 3.69
N VAL A 105 11.15 -7.39 3.04
CA VAL A 105 9.79 -7.47 2.50
C VAL A 105 9.77 -8.10 1.11
N ARG A 106 10.69 -7.67 0.23
CA ARG A 106 10.81 -8.19 -1.14
C ARG A 106 11.09 -9.69 -1.19
N PHE A 107 11.82 -10.20 -0.21
CA PHE A 107 12.16 -11.62 -0.15
C PHE A 107 10.98 -12.48 0.26
N HIS A 108 10.13 -12.04 1.20
CA HIS A 108 9.04 -12.87 1.72
C HIS A 108 7.70 -12.69 1.00
N LEU A 109 7.40 -11.49 0.50
CA LEU A 109 6.15 -11.17 -0.22
C LEU A 109 6.34 -11.13 -1.74
N GLY A 110 7.41 -10.50 -2.23
CA GLY A 110 7.60 -10.24 -3.67
C GLY A 110 8.10 -11.42 -4.48
N ARG A 111 8.74 -12.39 -3.83
CA ARG A 111 9.20 -13.64 -4.46
C ARG A 111 8.10 -14.69 -4.38
N LYS A 112 7.68 -15.20 -5.53
CA LYS A 112 6.56 -16.13 -5.66
C LYS A 112 6.80 -17.44 -4.88
N ASP A 113 8.04 -17.93 -4.88
CA ASP A 113 8.42 -19.16 -4.16
C ASP A 113 8.39 -18.98 -2.64
N LYS A 114 8.85 -17.82 -2.16
CA LYS A 114 8.85 -17.50 -0.73
C LYS A 114 7.46 -17.18 -0.20
N LEU A 115 6.65 -16.49 -0.99
CA LEU A 115 5.24 -16.27 -0.71
C LEU A 115 4.53 -17.62 -0.51
N TRP A 116 4.69 -18.54 -1.46
CA TRP A 116 4.11 -19.89 -1.35
C TRP A 116 4.61 -20.65 -0.12
N GLN A 117 5.92 -20.63 0.16
CA GLN A 117 6.48 -21.26 1.37
C GLN A 117 5.84 -20.70 2.66
N ASN A 118 5.64 -19.39 2.75
CA ASN A 118 5.03 -18.78 3.92
C ASN A 118 3.54 -19.15 4.04
N VAL A 119 2.82 -19.20 2.92
CA VAL A 119 1.41 -19.63 2.88
C VAL A 119 1.27 -21.10 3.33
N CYS A 120 2.09 -22.02 2.81
CA CYS A 120 2.07 -23.43 3.23
C CYS A 120 2.40 -23.62 4.71
N ARG A 121 3.41 -22.90 5.23
CA ARG A 121 3.81 -23.00 6.64
C ARG A 121 2.69 -22.64 7.62
N ARG A 122 1.86 -21.65 7.25
CA ARG A 122 0.75 -21.19 8.11
C ARG A 122 -0.56 -21.93 7.82
N GLY A 123 -0.71 -22.48 6.61
CA GLY A 123 -1.92 -23.17 6.15
C GLY A 123 -2.20 -24.54 6.78
N GLY A 124 -1.37 -25.01 7.72
CA GLY A 124 -1.60 -26.23 8.50
C GLY A 124 -2.32 -26.03 9.86
N GLY A 125 -2.82 -24.82 10.17
CA GLY A 125 -3.52 -24.51 11.44
C GLY A 125 -4.97 -24.04 11.25
N ALA A 126 -5.62 -23.61 12.35
CA ALA A 126 -7.04 -23.21 12.40
C ALA A 126 -7.45 -22.05 11.46
N LEU A 127 -6.48 -21.27 10.97
CA LEU A 127 -6.69 -20.18 10.01
C LEU A 127 -6.29 -20.63 8.60
N ARG A 128 -7.28 -20.84 7.73
CA ARG A 128 -7.06 -21.15 6.31
C ARG A 128 -6.31 -19.99 5.63
N GLY A 129 -5.26 -20.31 4.87
CA GLY A 129 -4.49 -19.35 4.09
C GLY A 129 -5.31 -18.62 3.00
N PRO A 130 -4.70 -17.66 2.28
CA PRO A 130 -5.37 -16.94 1.19
C PRO A 130 -5.80 -17.89 0.07
N SER A 131 -6.90 -17.57 -0.61
CA SER A 131 -7.31 -18.26 -1.84
C SER A 131 -6.25 -18.04 -2.93
N MET A 132 -5.54 -19.12 -3.28
CA MET A 132 -4.48 -19.12 -4.28
C MET A 132 -4.54 -20.42 -5.07
N PRO A 133 -4.24 -20.43 -6.38
CA PRO A 133 -4.22 -21.65 -7.15
C PRO A 133 -3.18 -22.64 -6.60
N LEU A 134 -3.46 -23.93 -6.72
CA LEU A 134 -2.55 -24.99 -6.31
C LEU A 134 -1.17 -24.78 -6.93
N THR A 135 -0.13 -24.81 -6.12
CA THR A 135 1.21 -24.39 -6.51
C THR A 135 2.26 -25.36 -5.97
N PHE A 136 3.29 -25.62 -6.78
CA PHE A 136 4.42 -26.46 -6.42
C PHE A 136 5.74 -25.78 -6.76
N LEU A 137 6.73 -25.97 -5.90
CA LEU A 137 8.10 -25.49 -6.09
C LEU A 137 8.98 -26.62 -6.57
N LEU A 138 9.47 -26.52 -7.81
CA LEU A 138 10.42 -27.48 -8.35
C LEU A 138 11.86 -27.01 -8.06
N PRO A 139 12.80 -27.97 -7.91
CA PRO A 139 12.60 -29.43 -7.98
C PRO A 139 12.08 -30.07 -6.68
N GLN A 140 11.92 -29.32 -5.59
CA GLN A 140 11.67 -29.87 -4.25
C GLN A 140 10.34 -30.63 -4.12
N GLN A 141 9.31 -30.20 -4.85
CA GLN A 141 7.95 -30.75 -4.77
C GLN A 141 7.54 -31.48 -6.05
N LEU A 142 8.51 -32.04 -6.80
CA LEU A 142 8.25 -32.69 -8.09
C LEU A 142 7.29 -33.89 -7.97
N ALA A 143 7.45 -34.72 -6.93
CA ALA A 143 6.61 -35.89 -6.72
C ALA A 143 5.14 -35.50 -6.49
N ALA A 144 4.88 -34.63 -5.50
CA ALA A 144 3.54 -34.10 -5.22
C ALA A 144 2.94 -33.35 -6.41
N CYS A 145 3.75 -32.61 -7.17
CA CYS A 145 3.30 -31.95 -8.40
C CYS A 145 2.87 -32.96 -9.47
N LYS A 146 3.55 -34.10 -9.57
CA LYS A 146 3.22 -35.17 -10.53
C LYS A 146 1.94 -35.89 -10.13
N GLU A 147 1.75 -36.14 -8.84
CA GLU A 147 0.52 -36.73 -8.28
C GLU A 147 -0.67 -35.82 -8.57
N ALA A 148 -0.59 -34.55 -8.18
CA ALA A 148 -1.65 -33.58 -8.43
C ALA A 148 -1.94 -33.37 -9.93
N TRP A 149 -0.92 -33.47 -10.80
CA TRP A 149 -1.13 -33.42 -12.25
C TRP A 149 -1.94 -34.62 -12.76
N ALA A 150 -1.71 -35.81 -12.19
CA ALA A 150 -2.36 -37.04 -12.63
C ALA A 150 -3.78 -37.20 -12.07
N GLU A 151 -4.09 -36.58 -10.93
CA GLU A 151 -5.43 -36.54 -10.34
C GLU A 151 -6.37 -35.56 -11.04
N GLU A 152 -5.84 -34.59 -11.78
CA GLU A 152 -6.64 -33.57 -12.43
C GLU A 152 -7.19 -34.07 -13.78
N GLU A 153 -8.50 -33.94 -13.97
CA GLU A 153 -9.19 -34.39 -15.19
C GLU A 153 -8.79 -33.54 -16.40
N ASP A 154 -8.52 -34.22 -17.52
CA ASP A 154 -8.29 -33.56 -18.80
C ASP A 154 -9.60 -32.94 -19.34
N PRO A 155 -9.52 -31.77 -20.01
CA PRO A 155 -8.30 -31.05 -20.33
C PRO A 155 -7.90 -30.02 -19.24
N HIS A 156 -6.73 -30.19 -18.62
CA HIS A 156 -6.17 -29.27 -17.61
C HIS A 156 -4.96 -28.48 -18.13
N CYS A 157 -4.67 -27.37 -17.45
CA CYS A 157 -3.57 -26.47 -17.80
C CYS A 157 -2.86 -25.97 -16.56
N TRP A 158 -1.56 -25.77 -16.69
CA TRP A 158 -0.69 -25.27 -15.65
C TRP A 158 0.16 -24.12 -16.19
N ILE A 159 0.59 -23.22 -15.32
CA ILE A 159 1.41 -22.07 -15.66
C ILE A 159 2.77 -22.19 -14.97
N LEU A 160 3.82 -22.12 -15.78
CA LEU A 160 5.20 -22.15 -15.33
C LEU A 160 5.68 -20.72 -15.10
N LYS A 161 6.19 -20.45 -13.90
CA LYS A 161 6.64 -19.11 -13.49
C LYS A 161 8.06 -19.18 -12.91
N PRO A 162 8.98 -18.29 -13.30
CA PRO A 162 10.26 -18.18 -12.60
C PRO A 162 10.08 -17.63 -11.18
N PRO A 163 10.89 -18.04 -10.19
CA PRO A 163 10.69 -17.67 -8.78
C PRO A 163 10.73 -16.17 -8.48
N ALA A 164 11.64 -15.44 -9.14
CA ALA A 164 11.93 -14.02 -8.86
C ALA A 164 11.81 -13.11 -10.10
N SER A 165 11.16 -13.58 -11.17
CA SER A 165 10.94 -12.77 -12.39
C SER A 165 9.70 -11.89 -12.27
N ALA A 166 9.71 -10.77 -13.00
CA ALA A 166 8.64 -9.78 -13.10
C ALA A 166 8.30 -9.50 -14.57
N ARG A 167 7.19 -8.77 -14.81
CA ARG A 167 6.75 -8.32 -16.15
C ARG A 167 6.38 -9.47 -17.12
N GLY A 168 6.05 -10.64 -16.60
CA GLY A 168 5.69 -11.83 -17.39
C GLY A 168 6.86 -12.53 -18.10
N ALA A 169 8.11 -12.13 -17.84
CA ALA A 169 9.27 -12.77 -18.47
C ALA A 169 9.46 -14.21 -17.98
N GLY A 170 9.53 -15.16 -18.92
CA GLY A 170 9.67 -16.60 -18.66
C GLY A 170 8.37 -17.32 -18.29
N VAL A 171 7.23 -16.62 -18.28
CA VAL A 171 5.92 -17.21 -17.96
C VAL A 171 5.32 -17.84 -19.21
N HIS A 172 4.87 -19.09 -19.09
CA HIS A 172 4.20 -19.80 -20.17
C HIS A 172 3.25 -20.87 -19.62
N VAL A 173 2.20 -21.17 -20.38
CA VAL A 173 1.18 -22.16 -20.05
C VAL A 173 1.57 -23.50 -20.68
N VAL A 174 1.33 -24.59 -19.96
CA VAL A 174 1.62 -25.96 -20.37
C VAL A 174 0.38 -26.83 -20.12
N HIS A 175 0.19 -27.82 -20.98
CA HIS A 175 -0.93 -28.77 -20.94
C HIS A 175 -0.45 -30.23 -21.08
N LYS A 176 0.87 -30.45 -21.23
CA LYS A 176 1.48 -31.79 -21.23
C LYS A 176 2.57 -31.85 -20.19
N TRP A 177 2.60 -32.93 -19.41
CA TRP A 177 3.63 -33.15 -18.38
C TRP A 177 5.07 -33.12 -18.94
N SER A 178 5.25 -33.54 -20.20
CA SER A 178 6.55 -33.50 -20.89
C SER A 178 7.13 -32.09 -21.04
N GLN A 179 6.30 -31.05 -20.98
CA GLN A 179 6.70 -29.65 -21.07
C GLN A 179 7.25 -29.10 -19.75
N VAL A 180 7.06 -29.81 -18.62
CA VAL A 180 7.47 -29.34 -17.28
C VAL A 180 8.97 -29.63 -17.05
N PRO A 181 9.82 -28.60 -16.86
CA PRO A 181 11.24 -28.82 -16.55
C PRO A 181 11.41 -29.46 -15.17
N LYS A 182 12.12 -30.59 -15.09
CA LYS A 182 12.20 -31.38 -13.84
C LYS A 182 13.34 -30.98 -12.89
N LYS A 183 14.39 -30.35 -13.43
CA LYS A 183 15.63 -30.04 -12.69
C LYS A 183 15.86 -28.55 -12.43
N GLN A 184 15.04 -27.68 -13.02
CA GLN A 184 15.20 -26.25 -12.89
C GLN A 184 14.39 -25.72 -11.70
N PRO A 185 14.86 -24.66 -11.01
CA PRO A 185 14.05 -23.96 -10.02
C PRO A 185 12.91 -23.19 -10.70
N LEU A 186 11.68 -23.67 -10.56
CA LEU A 186 10.49 -23.01 -11.08
C LEU A 186 9.27 -23.25 -10.20
N ILE A 187 8.23 -22.47 -10.48
CA ILE A 187 6.94 -22.57 -9.85
C ILE A 187 5.99 -23.15 -10.89
N VAL A 188 5.38 -24.27 -10.55
CA VAL A 188 4.32 -24.92 -11.33
C VAL A 188 3.03 -24.61 -10.59
N GLN A 189 2.14 -23.83 -11.21
CA GLN A 189 0.90 -23.41 -10.59
C GLN A 189 -0.27 -23.79 -11.49
N ARG A 190 -1.37 -24.28 -10.92
CA ARG A 190 -2.58 -24.58 -11.66
C ARG A 190 -3.10 -23.33 -12.37
N TYR A 191 -3.41 -23.45 -13.66
CA TYR A 191 -3.92 -22.32 -14.45
C TYR A 191 -5.44 -22.22 -14.29
N ILE A 192 -5.93 -21.00 -14.04
CA ILE A 192 -7.37 -20.74 -13.99
C ILE A 192 -7.88 -20.63 -15.43
N ARG A 193 -8.44 -21.74 -15.94
CA ARG A 193 -8.94 -21.89 -17.32
C ARG A 193 -10.31 -21.25 -17.57
N SER A 194 -11.11 -21.09 -16.52
CA SER A 194 -12.39 -20.40 -16.60
C SER A 194 -12.33 -19.09 -15.81
N PRO A 195 -11.62 -18.05 -16.31
CA PRO A 195 -11.68 -16.72 -15.71
C PRO A 195 -13.04 -16.07 -15.99
N TYR A 196 -13.48 -15.15 -15.13
CA TYR A 196 -14.57 -14.25 -15.49
C TYR A 196 -14.14 -13.37 -16.68
N LEU A 197 -15.01 -13.24 -17.67
CA LEU A 197 -14.74 -12.49 -18.89
C LEU A 197 -15.68 -11.30 -19.01
N ILE A 198 -15.14 -10.18 -19.49
CA ILE A 198 -15.94 -9.01 -19.89
C ILE A 198 -15.73 -8.82 -21.38
N ASN A 199 -16.82 -8.77 -22.15
CA ASN A 199 -16.78 -8.68 -23.61
C ASN A 199 -15.91 -9.78 -24.28
N GLY A 200 -15.86 -10.96 -23.67
CA GLY A 200 -15.03 -12.09 -24.11
C GLY A 200 -13.53 -11.90 -23.88
N THR A 201 -13.10 -10.92 -23.08
CA THR A 201 -11.69 -10.66 -22.77
C THR A 201 -11.36 -10.97 -21.31
N LYS A 202 -10.20 -11.57 -21.09
CA LYS A 202 -9.66 -11.86 -19.75
C LYS A 202 -9.11 -10.58 -19.13
N PHE A 203 -9.27 -10.41 -17.83
CA PHE A 203 -8.67 -9.30 -17.10
C PHE A 203 -8.10 -9.74 -15.76
N ASP A 204 -7.21 -8.93 -15.20
CA ASP A 204 -6.76 -9.05 -13.82
C ASP A 204 -7.01 -7.75 -13.05
N LEU A 205 -7.06 -7.85 -11.73
CA LEU A 205 -7.24 -6.75 -10.80
C LEU A 205 -5.91 -6.42 -10.12
N ARG A 206 -5.51 -5.16 -10.17
CA ARG A 206 -4.45 -4.58 -9.35
C ARG A 206 -5.07 -3.79 -8.20
N LEU A 207 -5.01 -4.35 -7.00
CA LEU A 207 -5.38 -3.67 -5.76
C LEU A 207 -4.13 -3.12 -5.07
N TYR A 208 -4.28 -2.02 -4.34
CA TYR A 208 -3.19 -1.36 -3.63
C TYR A 208 -3.38 -1.48 -2.12
N ALA A 209 -2.43 -2.10 -1.46
CA ALA A 209 -2.42 -2.26 -0.01
C ALA A 209 -1.19 -1.56 0.59
N LEU A 210 -1.41 -0.60 1.49
CA LEU A 210 -0.38 0.09 2.23
C LEU A 210 -0.23 -0.55 3.61
N VAL A 211 0.98 -0.98 3.94
CA VAL A 211 1.33 -1.45 5.28
C VAL A 211 2.21 -0.40 5.93
N THR A 212 1.70 0.23 7.00
CA THR A 212 2.43 1.28 7.74
C THR A 212 3.26 0.73 8.89
N SER A 213 2.98 -0.50 9.30
CA SER A 213 3.72 -1.20 10.34
C SER A 213 3.41 -2.70 10.26
N PHE A 214 4.41 -3.53 10.57
CA PHE A 214 4.23 -4.97 10.76
C PHE A 214 4.15 -5.35 12.25
N ASP A 215 4.47 -4.44 13.17
CA ASP A 215 4.43 -4.65 14.63
C ASP A 215 4.07 -3.33 15.34
N PRO A 216 2.77 -3.06 15.60
CA PRO A 216 1.61 -3.86 15.23
C PRO A 216 1.36 -3.88 13.72
N LEU A 217 0.73 -4.93 13.21
CA LEU A 217 0.35 -5.05 11.80
C LEU A 217 -0.81 -4.11 11.49
N ARG A 218 -0.53 -3.06 10.72
CA ARG A 218 -1.49 -2.05 10.28
C ARG A 218 -1.57 -2.05 8.76
N VAL A 219 -2.74 -2.38 8.23
CA VAL A 219 -2.99 -2.62 6.80
C VAL A 219 -4.14 -1.74 6.34
N TYR A 220 -3.87 -1.02 5.26
CA TYR A 220 -4.81 -0.13 4.60
C TYR A 220 -4.97 -0.58 3.15
N VAL A 221 -6.20 -0.64 2.64
CA VAL A 221 -6.48 -0.99 1.24
C VAL A 221 -7.16 0.20 0.57
N ALA A 222 -6.66 0.61 -0.59
CA ALA A 222 -7.30 1.65 -1.37
C ALA A 222 -8.61 1.10 -1.95
N ARG A 223 -9.71 1.86 -1.83
CA ARG A 223 -11.01 1.49 -2.42
C ARG A 223 -11.03 1.53 -3.95
N ASP A 224 -9.96 2.02 -4.57
CA ASP A 224 -9.80 2.00 -6.03
C ASP A 224 -8.47 1.35 -6.42
N GLY A 225 -8.38 0.94 -7.68
CA GLY A 225 -7.26 0.21 -8.24
C GLY A 225 -7.33 0.20 -9.76
N LEU A 226 -6.67 -0.77 -10.39
CA LEU A 226 -6.68 -0.89 -11.85
C LEU A 226 -7.17 -2.26 -12.28
N VAL A 227 -8.07 -2.29 -13.25
CA VAL A 227 -8.44 -3.47 -14.02
C VAL A 227 -7.60 -3.46 -15.30
N ARG A 228 -6.99 -4.59 -15.63
CA ARG A 228 -6.10 -4.73 -16.79
C ARG A 228 -6.62 -5.81 -17.71
N PHE A 229 -7.05 -5.43 -18.91
CA PHE A 229 -7.56 -6.38 -19.89
C PHE A 229 -6.43 -6.95 -20.75
N ALA A 230 -6.64 -8.18 -21.22
CA ALA A 230 -5.89 -8.79 -22.30
C ALA A 230 -6.28 -8.13 -23.64
N SER A 231 -5.31 -7.98 -24.54
CA SER A 231 -5.56 -7.32 -25.83
C SER A 231 -6.32 -8.20 -26.84
N ILE A 232 -6.48 -9.49 -26.54
CA ILE A 232 -7.10 -10.50 -27.42
C ILE A 232 -8.20 -11.22 -26.64
N ARG A 233 -9.31 -11.56 -27.32
CA ARG A 233 -10.40 -12.36 -26.75
C ARG A 233 -9.91 -13.70 -26.25
N TYR A 234 -10.46 -14.13 -25.13
CA TYR A 234 -10.05 -15.37 -24.47
C TYR A 234 -10.64 -16.59 -25.20
N SER A 235 -9.77 -17.53 -25.52
CA SER A 235 -10.09 -18.86 -26.03
C SER A 235 -9.66 -19.90 -24.99
N GLN A 236 -10.46 -20.95 -24.86
CA GLN A 236 -10.13 -22.12 -24.06
C GLN A 236 -9.48 -23.24 -24.88
N GLU A 237 -9.30 -23.05 -26.20
CA GLU A 237 -8.77 -24.08 -27.08
C GLU A 237 -7.26 -24.26 -26.91
N CYS A 238 -6.81 -25.53 -26.87
CA CYS A 238 -5.43 -25.86 -26.51
C CYS A 238 -4.39 -25.45 -27.56
N GLU A 239 -4.83 -25.15 -28.78
CA GLU A 239 -3.97 -24.75 -29.89
C GLU A 239 -3.53 -23.27 -29.77
N ASP A 240 -4.23 -22.47 -28.96
CA ASP A 240 -3.99 -21.02 -28.78
C ASP A 240 -3.03 -20.68 -27.63
N PHE A 241 -2.57 -21.65 -26.84
CA PHE A 241 -1.71 -21.40 -25.66
C PHE A 241 -0.33 -20.77 -25.97
N GLY A 242 0.04 -20.71 -27.25
CA GLY A 242 1.20 -19.96 -27.73
C GLY A 242 1.03 -18.43 -27.67
N ASP A 243 -0.21 -17.94 -27.71
CA ASP A 243 -0.48 -16.49 -27.74
C ASP A 243 -0.47 -15.89 -26.33
N ARG A 244 0.64 -15.25 -26.01
CA ARG A 244 0.87 -14.59 -24.72
C ARG A 244 -0.04 -13.39 -24.49
N PHE A 245 -0.55 -12.73 -25.54
CA PHE A 245 -1.39 -11.53 -25.42
C PHE A 245 -2.82 -11.86 -25.00
N MET A 246 -3.25 -13.10 -25.17
CA MET A 246 -4.54 -13.61 -24.69
C MET A 246 -4.48 -14.02 -23.21
N HIS A 247 -3.42 -14.73 -22.82
CA HIS A 247 -3.36 -15.36 -21.49
C HIS A 247 -2.73 -14.48 -20.40
N LEU A 248 -1.91 -13.50 -20.79
CA LEU A 248 -1.22 -12.57 -19.89
C LEU A 248 -1.80 -11.17 -20.03
N THR A 249 -2.29 -10.63 -18.93
CA THR A 249 -2.93 -9.30 -18.82
C THR A 249 -1.91 -8.18 -18.50
N ASN A 250 -0.61 -8.51 -18.40
CA ASN A 250 0.42 -7.53 -18.05
C ASN A 250 0.51 -6.40 -19.09
N TYR A 251 0.35 -5.15 -18.66
CA TYR A 251 0.51 -3.96 -19.51
C TYR A 251 1.81 -3.96 -20.35
N SER A 252 2.94 -4.41 -19.79
CA SER A 252 4.21 -4.46 -20.53
C SER A 252 4.22 -5.37 -21.74
N ILE A 253 3.31 -6.35 -21.77
CA ILE A 253 3.07 -7.28 -22.87
C ILE A 253 2.01 -6.67 -23.78
N ASN A 254 0.80 -6.41 -23.26
CA ASN A 254 -0.35 -5.96 -24.05
C ASN A 254 -0.19 -4.60 -24.75
N LYS A 255 0.61 -3.67 -24.21
CA LYS A 255 0.90 -2.39 -24.88
C LYS A 255 1.62 -2.54 -26.23
N LYS A 256 2.20 -3.72 -26.50
CA LYS A 256 2.88 -4.03 -27.75
C LYS A 256 1.94 -4.66 -28.80
N SER A 257 0.69 -4.98 -28.42
CA SER A 257 -0.30 -5.51 -29.35
C SER A 257 -0.82 -4.38 -30.27
N ALA A 258 -1.04 -4.71 -31.54
CA ALA A 258 -1.65 -3.79 -32.51
C ALA A 258 -3.11 -3.43 -32.16
N THR A 259 -3.80 -4.27 -31.38
CA THR A 259 -5.20 -4.09 -30.96
C THR A 259 -5.38 -3.29 -29.67
N TYR A 260 -4.31 -2.73 -29.11
CA TYR A 260 -4.37 -2.01 -27.84
C TYR A 260 -4.99 -0.61 -28.02
N ALA A 261 -6.26 -0.47 -27.63
CA ALA A 261 -6.94 0.81 -27.43
C ALA A 261 -6.62 1.41 -26.05
N SER A 262 -6.06 2.63 -26.04
CA SER A 262 -5.93 3.44 -24.83
C SER A 262 -7.22 4.20 -24.56
N ASN A 263 -7.66 4.26 -23.30
CA ASN A 263 -8.84 5.05 -22.92
C ASN A 263 -8.59 6.55 -23.16
N THR A 264 -9.62 7.24 -23.62
CA THR A 264 -9.66 8.68 -23.87
C THR A 264 -10.06 9.49 -22.64
N SER A 265 -10.90 8.95 -21.76
CA SER A 265 -11.31 9.59 -20.50
C SER A 265 -11.03 8.73 -19.26
N LYS A 266 -11.25 9.32 -18.07
CA LYS A 266 -11.07 8.67 -16.75
C LYS A 266 -12.23 7.74 -16.39
N ASP A 267 -13.42 8.02 -16.90
CA ASP A 267 -14.69 7.36 -16.52
C ASP A 267 -15.21 6.41 -17.61
N ASP A 268 -14.51 6.32 -18.74
CA ASP A 268 -14.90 5.44 -19.84
C ASP A 268 -14.67 3.97 -19.44
N CYS A 269 -15.74 3.18 -19.47
CA CYS A 269 -15.68 1.71 -19.56
C CYS A 269 -15.20 1.24 -20.95
N GLU A 270 -14.49 2.09 -21.70
CA GLU A 270 -14.02 1.84 -23.06
C GLU A 270 -12.49 1.78 -23.07
N GLY A 271 -11.93 0.67 -23.55
CA GLY A 271 -10.48 0.44 -23.64
C GLY A 271 -9.95 -0.67 -22.72
N HIS A 272 -8.64 -0.90 -22.75
CA HIS A 272 -8.01 -2.06 -22.09
C HIS A 272 -7.58 -1.82 -20.63
N LYS A 273 -8.13 -0.79 -19.99
CA LYS A 273 -7.86 -0.50 -18.56
C LYS A 273 -9.03 0.21 -17.91
N TRP A 274 -9.56 -0.31 -16.82
CA TRP A 274 -10.59 0.37 -16.04
C TRP A 274 -10.08 0.71 -14.63
N SER A 275 -10.78 1.60 -13.94
CA SER A 275 -10.69 1.70 -12.48
C SER A 275 -11.47 0.56 -11.82
N ILE A 276 -11.21 0.26 -10.55
CA ILE A 276 -12.00 -0.72 -9.81
C ILE A 276 -13.41 -0.18 -9.56
N LYS A 277 -13.57 1.14 -9.40
CA LYS A 277 -14.89 1.79 -9.31
C LYS A 277 -15.73 1.61 -10.57
N ALA A 278 -15.13 1.66 -11.75
CA ALA A 278 -15.83 1.39 -13.00
C ALA A 278 -16.26 -0.08 -13.09
N LEU A 279 -15.41 -1.02 -12.66
CA LEU A 279 -15.76 -2.44 -12.57
C LEU A 279 -16.87 -2.70 -11.55
N GLN A 280 -16.85 -2.02 -10.41
CA GLN A 280 -17.91 -2.11 -9.40
C GLN A 280 -19.26 -1.77 -10.03
N LYS A 281 -19.36 -0.59 -10.66
CA LYS A 281 -20.59 -0.16 -11.33
C LYS A 281 -21.04 -1.19 -12.38
N TYR A 282 -20.12 -1.65 -13.22
CA TYR A 282 -20.41 -2.68 -14.22
C TYR A 282 -20.99 -3.95 -13.58
N LEU A 283 -20.35 -4.51 -12.55
CA LEU A 283 -20.79 -5.76 -11.93
C LEU A 283 -22.12 -5.61 -11.17
N GLU A 284 -22.34 -4.47 -10.52
CA GLU A 284 -23.59 -4.13 -9.84
C GLU A 284 -24.76 -4.02 -10.84
N ASP A 285 -24.53 -3.47 -12.03
CA ASP A 285 -25.53 -3.43 -13.12
C ASP A 285 -25.95 -4.84 -13.58
N PHE A 286 -25.09 -5.86 -13.38
CA PHE A 286 -25.40 -7.28 -13.62
C PHE A 286 -25.88 -8.02 -12.36
N GLY A 287 -26.18 -7.32 -11.27
CA GLY A 287 -26.75 -7.89 -10.04
C GLY A 287 -25.73 -8.58 -9.12
N VAL A 288 -24.43 -8.32 -9.29
CA VAL A 288 -23.39 -8.87 -8.40
C VAL A 288 -23.32 -8.05 -7.12
N ASP A 289 -23.28 -8.72 -5.97
CA ASP A 289 -22.92 -8.10 -4.68
C ASP A 289 -21.42 -7.80 -4.65
N PHE A 290 -21.06 -6.59 -5.08
CA PHE A 290 -19.66 -6.17 -5.16
C PHE A 290 -19.03 -5.99 -3.77
N GLU A 291 -19.79 -5.61 -2.73
CA GLU A 291 -19.22 -5.44 -1.39
C GLU A 291 -18.83 -6.80 -0.80
N HIS A 292 -19.62 -7.84 -1.03
CA HIS A 292 -19.23 -9.21 -0.68
C HIS A 292 -17.95 -9.64 -1.42
N LEU A 293 -17.87 -9.39 -2.72
CA LEU A 293 -16.68 -9.68 -3.52
C LEU A 293 -15.45 -8.88 -3.04
N TRP A 294 -15.63 -7.61 -2.70
CA TRP A 294 -14.59 -6.75 -2.14
C TRP A 294 -14.03 -7.31 -0.84
N GLN A 295 -14.91 -7.75 0.08
CA GLN A 295 -14.50 -8.39 1.34
C GLN A 295 -13.71 -9.68 1.11
N GLN A 296 -14.06 -10.49 0.11
CA GLN A 296 -13.28 -11.68 -0.26
C GLN A 296 -11.88 -11.31 -0.77
N MET A 297 -11.75 -10.25 -1.57
CA MET A 297 -10.46 -9.74 -2.05
C MET A 297 -9.60 -9.16 -0.91
N VAL A 298 -10.21 -8.39 0.01
CA VAL A 298 -9.54 -7.86 1.20
C VAL A 298 -9.06 -9.00 2.10
N ASP A 299 -9.86 -10.06 2.29
CA ASP A 299 -9.47 -11.23 3.07
C ASP A 299 -8.23 -11.93 2.50
N ILE A 300 -8.12 -12.04 1.17
CA ILE A 300 -6.92 -12.55 0.50
C ILE A 300 -5.70 -11.69 0.83
N ILE A 301 -5.83 -10.35 0.80
CA ILE A 301 -4.75 -9.42 1.14
C ILE A 301 -4.30 -9.62 2.59
N VAL A 302 -5.25 -9.59 3.54
CA VAL A 302 -4.98 -9.70 4.98
C VAL A 302 -4.32 -11.04 5.31
N LYS A 303 -4.89 -12.17 4.84
CA LYS A 303 -4.31 -13.50 5.08
C LYS A 303 -2.91 -13.64 4.51
N THR A 304 -2.67 -13.10 3.32
CA THR A 304 -1.34 -13.08 2.69
C THR A 304 -0.31 -12.35 3.55
N LEU A 305 -0.65 -11.15 4.04
CA LEU A 305 0.25 -10.35 4.87
C LEU A 305 0.52 -11.03 6.21
N ILE A 306 -0.51 -11.60 6.84
CA ILE A 306 -0.40 -12.38 8.06
C ILE A 306 0.53 -13.59 7.86
N CYS A 307 0.43 -14.35 6.76
CA CYS A 307 1.36 -15.44 6.45
C CYS A 307 2.83 -15.00 6.41
N CYS A 308 3.10 -13.75 6.01
CA CYS A 308 4.46 -13.23 5.87
C CYS A 308 4.95 -12.39 7.06
N GLU A 309 4.04 -12.01 7.96
CA GLU A 309 4.28 -11.10 9.09
C GLU A 309 5.44 -11.56 9.99
N GLY A 310 5.44 -12.82 10.43
CA GLY A 310 6.44 -13.35 11.37
C GLY A 310 7.88 -13.22 10.90
N PRO A 311 8.24 -13.75 9.70
CA PRO A 311 9.56 -13.58 9.11
C PRO A 311 9.93 -12.10 8.89
N ILE A 312 9.00 -11.28 8.42
CA ILE A 312 9.23 -9.85 8.19
C ILE A 312 9.58 -9.14 9.50
N ASN A 313 8.79 -9.34 10.55
CA ASN A 313 9.02 -8.71 11.86
C ASN A 313 10.37 -9.06 12.45
N ARG A 314 10.82 -10.32 12.37
CA ARG A 314 12.15 -10.72 12.86
C ARG A 314 13.27 -9.95 12.19
N LEU A 315 13.15 -9.74 10.88
CA LEU A 315 14.14 -9.01 10.12
C LEU A 315 14.05 -7.50 10.35
N THR A 316 12.84 -6.94 10.47
CA THR A 316 12.64 -5.54 10.84
C THR A 316 13.29 -5.23 12.19
N GLN A 317 13.07 -6.05 13.22
CA GLN A 317 13.70 -5.88 14.53
C GLN A 317 15.24 -5.94 14.48
N LYS A 318 15.80 -6.76 13.56
CA LYS A 318 17.25 -6.90 13.40
C LYS A 318 17.90 -5.74 12.66
N HIS A 319 17.20 -5.15 11.69
CA HIS A 319 17.79 -4.22 10.72
C HIS A 319 17.31 -2.78 10.85
N THR A 320 16.37 -2.50 11.75
CA THR A 320 15.74 -1.18 11.88
C THR A 320 15.87 -0.66 13.30
N THR A 321 16.37 0.56 13.43
CA THR A 321 16.64 1.20 14.73
C THR A 321 15.54 2.16 15.18
N THR A 322 14.62 2.52 14.28
CA THR A 322 13.47 3.41 14.54
C THR A 322 12.22 2.88 13.85
N ARG A 323 11.05 3.08 14.46
CA ARG A 323 9.74 2.79 13.82
C ARG A 323 9.33 3.87 12.81
N TYR A 324 10.01 5.01 12.82
CA TYR A 324 9.66 6.15 11.95
C TYR A 324 9.84 5.78 10.47
N ASN A 325 8.82 6.05 9.65
CA ASN A 325 8.80 5.86 8.21
C ASN A 325 9.10 4.44 7.70
N CYS A 326 8.68 3.40 8.44
CA CYS A 326 8.76 2.01 7.99
C CYS A 326 7.45 1.54 7.35
N TYR A 327 7.22 1.93 6.09
CA TYR A 327 6.01 1.58 5.34
C TYR A 327 6.34 1.01 3.96
N GLU A 328 5.39 0.28 3.37
CA GLU A 328 5.49 -0.14 1.98
C GLU A 328 4.10 -0.24 1.33
N LEU A 329 4.03 0.20 0.08
CA LEU A 329 2.85 0.02 -0.78
C LEU A 329 3.04 -1.25 -1.63
N PHE A 330 2.07 -2.14 -1.55
CA PHE A 330 2.01 -3.37 -2.32
C PHE A 330 0.96 -3.30 -3.41
N GLY A 331 1.27 -3.87 -4.57
CA GLY A 331 0.28 -4.16 -5.59
C GLY A 331 -0.12 -5.63 -5.54
N PHE A 332 -1.36 -5.93 -5.21
CA PHE A 332 -1.91 -7.28 -5.24
C PHE A 332 -2.53 -7.54 -6.61
N ASP A 333 -2.11 -8.63 -7.25
CA ASP A 333 -2.66 -9.08 -8.53
C ASP A 333 -3.66 -10.21 -8.24
N ILE A 334 -4.95 -9.95 -8.48
CA ILE A 334 -6.06 -10.87 -8.24
C ILE A 334 -6.75 -11.20 -9.57
N LEU A 335 -7.18 -12.45 -9.73
CA LEU A 335 -8.01 -12.91 -10.85
C LEU A 335 -9.34 -13.41 -10.32
N LEU A 336 -10.43 -13.10 -11.03
CA LEU A 336 -11.75 -13.67 -10.77
C LEU A 336 -11.95 -14.89 -11.67
N ASP A 337 -12.43 -16.00 -11.12
CA ASP A 337 -12.92 -17.13 -11.94
C ASP A 337 -14.37 -16.89 -12.40
N GLU A 338 -14.90 -17.79 -13.24
CA GLU A 338 -16.25 -17.72 -13.80
C GLU A 338 -17.36 -17.60 -12.74
N SER A 339 -17.10 -18.07 -11.52
CA SER A 339 -18.02 -17.95 -10.37
C SER A 339 -17.81 -16.67 -9.54
N LEU A 340 -17.03 -15.72 -10.08
CA LEU A 340 -16.59 -14.49 -9.41
C LEU A 340 -15.76 -14.72 -8.13
N LYS A 341 -15.20 -15.92 -7.95
CA LYS A 341 -14.33 -16.17 -6.81
C LYS A 341 -12.95 -15.57 -7.06
N PRO A 342 -12.40 -14.78 -6.12
CA PRO A 342 -11.10 -14.17 -6.27
C PRO A 342 -9.95 -15.12 -5.93
N TRP A 343 -8.88 -15.03 -6.71
CA TRP A 343 -7.65 -15.81 -6.58
C TRP A 343 -6.42 -14.91 -6.60
N LEU A 344 -5.54 -15.07 -5.61
CA LEU A 344 -4.24 -14.40 -5.59
C LEU A 344 -3.31 -14.95 -6.68
N LEU A 345 -2.80 -14.07 -7.54
CA LEU A 345 -1.80 -14.43 -8.55
C LEU A 345 -0.37 -14.13 -8.10
N GLU A 346 -0.13 -12.91 -7.62
CA GLU A 346 1.18 -12.46 -7.12
C GLU A 346 1.05 -11.17 -6.28
N VAL A 347 2.10 -10.87 -5.51
CA VAL A 347 2.25 -9.61 -4.79
C VAL A 347 3.46 -8.85 -5.34
N ASN A 348 3.21 -7.66 -5.87
CA ASN A 348 4.22 -6.77 -6.42
C ASN A 348 4.73 -5.83 -5.32
N VAL A 349 5.98 -6.03 -4.91
CA VAL A 349 6.69 -5.12 -4.01
C VAL A 349 7.19 -3.94 -4.83
N SER A 350 6.77 -2.73 -4.46
CA SER A 350 6.97 -1.49 -5.22
C SER A 350 6.25 -1.50 -6.59
N PRO A 351 4.90 -1.47 -6.60
CA PRO A 351 4.13 -1.39 -7.83
C PRO A 351 4.49 -0.13 -8.63
N ARG A 352 4.38 -0.20 -9.96
CA ARG A 352 4.70 0.96 -10.81
C ARG A 352 3.66 2.07 -10.62
N LEU A 353 4.13 3.24 -10.19
CA LEU A 353 3.31 4.44 -9.98
C LEU A 353 3.40 5.47 -11.12
N ARG A 354 4.15 5.19 -12.19
CA ARG A 354 4.12 6.04 -13.39
C ARG A 354 2.72 6.01 -14.02
N SER A 355 2.19 7.18 -14.34
CA SER A 355 0.89 7.35 -14.99
C SER A 355 1.09 7.50 -16.50
N ALA A 356 0.57 6.54 -17.28
CA ALA A 356 0.67 6.55 -18.74
C ALA A 356 -0.67 6.85 -19.41
N THR A 357 -1.80 6.67 -18.70
CA THR A 357 -3.15 6.95 -19.19
C THR A 357 -3.91 7.85 -18.19
N PRO A 358 -5.00 8.54 -18.61
CA PRO A 358 -5.83 9.32 -17.70
C PRO A 358 -6.36 8.51 -16.51
N VAL A 359 -6.80 7.26 -16.76
CA VAL A 359 -7.20 6.31 -15.70
C VAL A 359 -6.04 6.04 -14.71
N ASP A 360 -4.81 5.83 -15.20
CA ASP A 360 -3.66 5.66 -14.31
C ASP A 360 -3.46 6.90 -13.43
N PHE A 361 -3.52 8.09 -14.04
CA PHE A 361 -3.31 9.34 -13.32
C PHE A 361 -4.38 9.54 -12.26
N GLY A 362 -5.65 9.36 -12.61
CA GLY A 362 -6.79 9.53 -11.71
C GLY A 362 -6.77 8.59 -10.50
N VAL A 363 -6.34 7.34 -10.67
CA VAL A 363 -6.24 6.37 -9.58
C VAL A 363 -4.95 6.57 -8.78
N LYS A 364 -3.79 6.66 -9.45
CA LYS A 364 -2.49 6.67 -8.77
C LYS A 364 -2.20 8.00 -8.06
N SER A 365 -2.66 9.14 -8.58
CA SER A 365 -2.44 10.43 -7.92
C SER A 365 -3.07 10.47 -6.54
N GLU A 366 -4.32 10.01 -6.42
CA GLU A 366 -5.04 9.87 -5.15
C GLU A 366 -4.33 8.90 -4.21
N ILE A 367 -3.96 7.71 -4.69
CA ILE A 367 -3.24 6.71 -3.88
C ILE A 367 -1.93 7.25 -3.34
N VAL A 368 -1.15 7.95 -4.16
CA VAL A 368 0.16 8.48 -3.74
C VAL A 368 -0.01 9.65 -2.77
N LYS A 369 -0.95 10.56 -3.03
CA LYS A 369 -1.30 11.65 -2.11
C LYS A 369 -1.67 11.09 -0.74
N ASP A 370 -2.64 10.18 -0.70
CA ASP A 370 -3.15 9.62 0.55
C ASP A 370 -2.11 8.75 1.25
N LEU A 371 -1.26 8.02 0.51
CA LEU A 371 -0.12 7.30 1.09
C LEU A 371 0.81 8.24 1.86
N LEU A 372 1.21 9.36 1.24
CA LEU A 372 2.16 10.29 1.85
C LEU A 372 1.55 11.01 3.06
N ASN A 373 0.26 11.32 3.00
CA ASN A 373 -0.51 11.83 4.13
C ASN A 373 -0.60 10.82 5.27
N LEU A 374 -0.96 9.58 4.96
CA LEU A 374 -1.17 8.51 5.94
C LEU A 374 0.13 8.19 6.69
N VAL A 375 1.26 8.11 5.98
CA VAL A 375 2.60 7.92 6.57
C VAL A 375 2.98 9.06 7.53
N GLY A 376 2.56 10.29 7.25
CA GLY A 376 2.70 11.41 8.17
C GLY A 376 4.14 11.90 8.35
N PHE A 377 4.72 12.51 7.32
CA PHE A 377 6.08 13.07 7.41
C PHE A 377 6.15 14.27 8.36
N GLN A 378 6.88 14.13 9.45
CA GLN A 378 7.17 15.19 10.42
C GLN A 378 8.44 15.96 10.03
N LEU A 379 8.55 17.20 10.52
CA LEU A 379 9.75 18.02 10.29
C LEU A 379 10.96 17.46 11.07
N PRO A 380 12.16 17.37 10.47
CA PRO A 380 13.36 16.86 11.17
C PRO A 380 13.76 17.69 12.40
N GLN A 381 14.37 17.06 13.41
CA GLN A 381 14.82 17.75 14.64
C GLN A 381 15.90 18.81 14.43
N LEU A 382 16.68 18.71 13.35
CA LEU A 382 17.72 19.68 12.96
C LEU A 382 17.18 21.09 12.67
N MET A 383 15.85 21.23 12.65
CA MET A 383 15.12 22.46 12.34
C MET A 383 14.91 23.38 13.54
N ARG A 384 15.25 22.96 14.77
CA ARG A 384 14.91 23.70 16.01
C ARG A 384 15.59 25.07 16.16
N SER A 385 16.52 25.45 15.28
CA SER A 385 17.14 26.78 15.31
C SER A 385 16.43 27.76 14.36
N ASN A 386 15.86 28.82 14.94
CA ASN A 386 15.46 30.08 14.28
C ASN A 386 14.13 30.08 13.48
N PHE A 387 13.05 29.50 14.00
CA PHE A 387 11.72 29.80 13.45
C PHE A 387 11.19 31.15 13.97
N ASP A 388 10.63 31.94 13.06
CA ASP A 388 9.87 33.13 13.42
C ASP A 388 8.51 32.72 14.02
N MET A 389 8.29 33.05 15.29
CA MET A 389 7.07 32.72 16.04
C MET A 389 5.80 33.26 15.39
N SER A 390 5.87 34.45 14.77
CA SER A 390 4.73 35.05 14.08
C SER A 390 4.38 34.29 12.80
N LEU A 391 5.40 33.77 12.10
CA LEU A 391 5.23 32.91 10.94
C LEU A 391 4.66 31.54 11.34
N LEU A 392 5.15 30.95 12.43
CA LEU A 392 4.60 29.69 12.95
C LEU A 392 3.12 29.84 13.35
N ALA A 393 2.79 30.91 14.07
CA ALA A 393 1.42 31.22 14.46
C ALA A 393 0.49 31.39 13.24
N PHE A 394 0.98 31.97 12.15
CA PHE A 394 0.23 32.09 10.89
C PHE A 394 -0.19 30.71 10.32
N TYR A 395 0.72 29.72 10.33
CA TYR A 395 0.39 28.34 9.93
C TYR A 395 -0.38 27.56 11.01
N GLY A 396 -0.69 28.21 12.13
CA GLY A 396 -1.26 27.55 13.29
C GLY A 396 -0.29 26.52 13.88
N LEU A 397 0.99 26.81 13.98
CA LEU A 397 1.98 25.95 14.63
C LEU A 397 2.47 26.62 15.92
N ASN A 398 2.82 25.79 16.91
CA ASN A 398 3.37 26.22 18.19
C ASN A 398 4.75 25.58 18.36
N ASP A 399 5.75 26.34 18.81
CA ASP A 399 7.17 25.93 18.79
C ASP A 399 7.47 24.65 19.58
N ASP A 400 6.74 24.42 20.67
CA ASP A 400 7.04 23.37 21.64
C ASP A 400 7.11 21.95 21.03
N ASN A 401 6.43 21.69 19.90
CA ASN A 401 6.36 20.35 19.29
C ASN A 401 6.30 20.35 17.75
N ILE A 402 7.02 21.24 17.05
CA ILE A 402 6.95 21.29 15.58
C ILE A 402 7.74 20.16 14.91
N THR A 403 8.84 19.74 15.53
CA THR A 403 9.75 18.73 14.96
C THR A 403 9.47 17.34 15.49
N MET A 404 9.83 16.34 14.70
CA MET A 404 9.73 14.91 15.02
C MET A 404 10.25 14.59 16.44
N ASN A 405 9.46 13.82 17.19
CA ASN A 405 9.79 13.41 18.57
C ASN A 405 10.25 11.93 18.60
N PRO A 406 11.55 11.64 18.86
CA PRO A 406 12.10 10.29 18.79
C PRO A 406 11.48 9.33 19.80
N VAL A 407 10.98 9.86 20.92
CA VAL A 407 10.34 9.07 21.98
C VAL A 407 9.09 8.37 21.44
N LEU A 408 8.36 9.00 20.51
CA LEU A 408 7.17 8.41 19.88
C LEU A 408 7.49 7.21 18.97
N HIS A 409 8.75 7.04 18.57
CA HIS A 409 9.18 6.02 17.60
C HIS A 409 10.21 5.02 18.16
N SER A 410 10.43 5.05 19.47
CA SER A 410 11.40 4.21 20.17
C SER A 410 10.94 2.74 20.23
N TYR A 411 11.92 1.83 20.25
CA TYR A 411 11.72 0.41 20.58
C TYR A 411 11.98 0.09 22.06
N ALA A 412 12.44 1.06 22.85
CA ALA A 412 12.81 0.85 24.24
C ALA A 412 11.57 0.63 25.12
N LEU A 413 11.60 -0.42 25.93
CA LEU A 413 10.57 -0.77 26.90
C LEU A 413 11.15 -0.78 28.31
N SER A 414 10.37 -0.29 29.27
CA SER A 414 10.64 -0.43 30.70
C SER A 414 10.48 -1.90 31.16
N ALA A 415 10.92 -2.21 32.38
CA ALA A 415 10.74 -3.54 32.94
C ALA A 415 9.26 -3.91 33.10
N GLU A 416 8.42 -2.95 33.53
CA GLU A 416 6.97 -3.13 33.65
C GLU A 416 6.33 -3.42 32.28
N GLU A 417 6.69 -2.64 31.25
CA GLU A 417 6.19 -2.81 29.90
C GLU A 417 6.55 -4.20 29.33
N ARG A 418 7.80 -4.66 29.52
CA ARG A 418 8.22 -6.01 29.10
C ARG A 418 7.45 -7.12 29.81
N LEU A 419 7.16 -6.95 31.10
CA LEU A 419 6.36 -7.92 31.87
C LEU A 419 4.93 -7.97 31.34
N LYS A 420 4.32 -6.81 31.07
CA LYS A 420 2.98 -6.72 30.46
C LYS A 420 2.94 -7.37 29.07
N HIS A 421 3.97 -7.14 28.25
CA HIS A 421 4.08 -7.76 26.92
C HIS A 421 4.11 -9.29 27.03
N LYS A 422 5.00 -9.83 27.86
CA LYS A 422 5.12 -11.29 28.08
C LYS A 422 3.82 -11.91 28.60
N HIS A 423 3.10 -11.20 29.46
CA HIS A 423 1.82 -11.65 30.01
C HIS A 423 0.76 -11.83 28.92
N TYR A 424 0.52 -10.80 28.10
CA TYR A 424 -0.52 -10.85 27.06
C TYR A 424 -0.09 -11.59 25.78
N GLU A 425 1.20 -11.88 25.59
CA GLU A 425 1.63 -12.78 24.52
C GLU A 425 1.43 -14.26 24.87
N THR A 426 1.30 -14.60 26.17
CA THR A 426 1.14 -15.98 26.65
C THR A 426 -0.28 -16.34 27.05
N LEU A 427 -1.08 -15.38 27.50
CA LEU A 427 -2.52 -15.56 27.72
C LEU A 427 -3.24 -15.85 26.40
N LEU A 428 -4.41 -16.47 26.48
CA LEU A 428 -5.33 -16.61 25.34
C LEU A 428 -6.40 -15.52 25.33
N GLU A 429 -6.79 -15.07 26.52
CA GLU A 429 -7.72 -13.95 26.71
C GLU A 429 -6.96 -12.61 26.66
N ASP A 430 -7.62 -11.57 26.16
CA ASP A 430 -7.19 -10.16 26.12
C ASP A 430 -7.98 -9.29 27.11
N ASP A 431 -8.83 -9.91 27.94
CA ASP A 431 -9.60 -9.20 28.96
C ASP A 431 -8.65 -8.46 29.91
N GLY A 432 -8.86 -7.14 30.01
CA GLY A 432 -8.07 -6.28 30.89
C GLY A 432 -6.91 -5.51 30.25
N ILE A 433 -6.48 -5.82 29.00
CA ILE A 433 -5.28 -5.18 28.41
C ILE A 433 -5.37 -3.64 28.34
N LEU A 434 -6.60 -3.13 28.21
CA LEU A 434 -6.92 -1.71 28.12
C LEU A 434 -7.17 -1.03 29.48
N GLU A 435 -7.31 -1.78 30.57
CA GLU A 435 -7.67 -1.22 31.89
C GLU A 435 -6.49 -0.50 32.55
N ARG A 436 -5.27 -0.96 32.27
CA ARG A 436 -4.03 -0.33 32.73
C ARG A 436 -3.08 -0.09 31.57
N LEU A 437 -3.26 1.03 30.87
CA LEU A 437 -2.34 1.46 29.81
C LEU A 437 -1.01 1.96 30.41
N THR A 438 0.09 1.44 29.89
CA THR A 438 1.45 1.94 30.11
C THR A 438 1.74 3.14 29.19
N PRO A 439 2.79 3.94 29.45
CA PRO A 439 3.20 5.00 28.53
C PRO A 439 3.48 4.49 27.11
N ASP A 440 4.04 3.29 26.97
CA ASP A 440 4.21 2.64 25.66
C ASP A 440 2.90 2.34 24.95
N ASP A 441 1.91 1.79 25.67
CA ASP A 441 0.58 1.53 25.11
C ASP A 441 -0.06 2.82 24.59
N VAL A 442 0.01 3.90 25.38
CA VAL A 442 -0.54 5.20 24.98
C VAL A 442 0.14 5.71 23.72
N ARG A 443 1.47 5.60 23.59
CA ARG A 443 2.19 5.99 22.36
C ARG A 443 1.72 5.20 21.14
N GLN A 444 1.51 3.89 21.27
CA GLN A 444 1.05 3.05 20.15
C GLN A 444 -0.39 3.40 19.74
N LEU A 445 -1.28 3.61 20.72
CA LEU A 445 -2.68 3.94 20.48
C LEU A 445 -2.84 5.34 19.85
N VAL A 446 -2.13 6.34 20.39
CA VAL A 446 -2.06 7.69 19.84
C VAL A 446 -1.55 7.67 18.40
N SER A 447 -0.44 6.97 18.14
CA SER A 447 0.11 6.83 16.79
C SER A 447 -0.88 6.17 15.82
N SER A 448 -1.61 5.14 16.27
CA SER A 448 -2.60 4.44 15.46
C SER A 448 -3.82 5.29 15.10
N GLU A 449 -4.40 6.00 16.07
CA GLU A 449 -5.57 6.86 15.84
C GLU A 449 -5.21 8.10 15.01
N ASP A 450 -4.06 8.71 15.31
CA ASP A 450 -3.57 9.86 14.57
C ASP A 450 -3.28 9.50 13.10
N GLU A 451 -2.65 8.34 12.85
CA GLU A 451 -2.46 7.77 11.51
C GLU A 451 -3.79 7.51 10.79
N LEU A 452 -4.76 6.88 11.48
CA LEU A 452 -6.07 6.57 10.91
C LEU A 452 -6.83 7.84 10.47
N SER A 453 -6.67 8.94 11.20
CA SER A 453 -7.27 10.22 10.86
C SER A 453 -6.78 10.73 9.50
N ARG A 454 -5.56 10.36 9.08
CA ARG A 454 -4.89 10.78 7.86
C ARG A 454 -5.12 9.87 6.66
N ARG A 455 -5.94 8.84 6.79
CA ARG A 455 -6.04 7.77 5.79
C ARG A 455 -6.50 8.19 4.39
N GLY A 456 -7.20 9.32 4.26
CA GLY A 456 -7.80 9.73 3.00
C GLY A 456 -8.78 8.67 2.49
N SER A 457 -8.61 8.26 1.22
CA SER A 457 -9.42 7.23 0.56
C SER A 457 -9.05 5.78 0.93
N PHE A 458 -7.99 5.57 1.72
CA PHE A 458 -7.69 4.24 2.23
C PHE A 458 -8.66 3.80 3.30
N GLU A 459 -9.02 2.53 3.28
CA GLU A 459 -9.73 1.86 4.35
C GLU A 459 -8.77 1.05 5.20
N ARG A 460 -8.81 1.21 6.52
CA ARG A 460 -8.03 0.35 7.41
C ARG A 460 -8.73 -1.00 7.56
N VAL A 461 -8.15 -2.03 6.97
CA VAL A 461 -8.67 -3.40 7.00
C VAL A 461 -8.09 -4.23 8.15
N LEU A 462 -6.96 -3.77 8.73
CA LEU A 462 -6.38 -4.37 9.93
C LEU A 462 -5.59 -3.32 10.73
N PRO A 463 -5.73 -3.27 12.07
CA PRO A 463 -6.75 -3.95 12.87
C PRO A 463 -8.15 -3.39 12.55
N SER A 464 -9.17 -4.22 12.75
CA SER A 464 -10.58 -3.91 12.46
C SER A 464 -11.47 -4.18 13.67
N ALA A 465 -12.59 -3.47 13.78
CA ALA A 465 -13.56 -3.67 14.85
C ALA A 465 -14.33 -5.01 14.76
N CYS A 466 -14.24 -5.75 13.66
CA CYS A 466 -14.92 -7.03 13.51
C CYS A 466 -14.19 -8.18 14.21
N GLU A 467 -14.97 -9.14 14.71
CA GLU A 467 -14.47 -10.34 15.41
C GLU A 467 -13.48 -11.14 14.55
N ARG A 468 -13.74 -11.23 13.24
CA ARG A 468 -12.84 -11.91 12.29
C ARG A 468 -11.44 -11.33 12.30
N GLY A 469 -11.30 -10.00 12.33
CA GLY A 469 -10.00 -9.33 12.40
C GLY A 469 -9.25 -9.64 13.70
N ARG A 470 -9.98 -9.72 14.82
CA ARG A 470 -9.45 -10.10 16.13
C ARG A 470 -8.93 -11.53 16.12
N LEU A 471 -9.71 -12.49 15.61
CA LEU A 471 -9.31 -13.89 15.51
C LEU A 471 -8.07 -14.09 14.62
N LEU A 472 -7.95 -13.33 13.53
CA LEU A 472 -6.79 -13.38 12.63
C LEU A 472 -5.49 -12.98 13.32
N LEU A 473 -5.56 -12.08 14.30
CA LEU A 473 -4.41 -11.57 15.07
C LEU A 473 -4.12 -12.36 16.36
N GLN A 474 -5.08 -13.14 16.85
CA GLN A 474 -4.97 -13.98 18.05
C GLN A 474 -4.45 -15.41 17.78
N GLY A 475 -4.00 -15.70 16.56
CA GLY A 475 -3.44 -17.02 16.20
C GLY A 475 -2.14 -17.41 16.94
N PRO A 476 -1.51 -18.55 16.59
CA PRO A 476 -0.39 -19.15 17.34
C PRO A 476 0.90 -18.29 17.42
N PHE A 477 0.95 -17.17 16.71
CA PHE A 477 2.03 -16.19 16.78
C PHE A 477 1.49 -14.85 17.28
N ARG A 478 0.81 -14.88 18.44
CA ARG A 478 0.25 -13.72 19.13
C ARG A 478 1.36 -12.71 19.42
N ARG A 479 1.14 -11.44 19.08
CA ARG A 479 2.07 -10.32 19.36
C ARG A 479 1.37 -9.29 20.20
N TYR A 480 2.07 -8.76 21.20
CA TYR A 480 1.47 -7.84 22.17
C TYR A 480 0.73 -6.66 21.50
N TYR A 481 1.38 -5.94 20.59
CA TYR A 481 0.77 -4.76 19.98
C TYR A 481 -0.42 -5.08 19.07
N ASN A 482 -0.42 -6.25 18.41
CA ASN A 482 -1.57 -6.69 17.62
C ASN A 482 -2.78 -6.93 18.53
N VAL A 483 -2.55 -7.52 19.71
CA VAL A 483 -3.58 -7.72 20.73
C VAL A 483 -4.08 -6.38 21.27
N LEU A 484 -3.17 -5.48 21.63
CA LEU A 484 -3.50 -4.14 22.14
C LEU A 484 -4.38 -3.38 21.16
N LEU A 485 -3.96 -3.24 19.90
CA LEU A 485 -4.74 -2.52 18.91
C LEU A 485 -6.04 -3.26 18.56
N SER A 486 -6.04 -4.59 18.51
CA SER A 486 -7.28 -5.34 18.24
C SER A 486 -8.31 -5.14 19.35
N ALA A 487 -7.90 -5.16 20.62
CA ALA A 487 -8.78 -4.90 21.75
C ALA A 487 -9.31 -3.45 21.70
N TRP A 488 -8.44 -2.50 21.37
CA TRP A 488 -8.81 -1.09 21.20
C TRP A 488 -9.85 -0.90 20.10
N GLU A 489 -9.62 -1.46 18.90
CA GLU A 489 -10.56 -1.38 17.78
C GLU A 489 -11.90 -2.03 18.09
N PHE A 490 -11.89 -3.18 18.76
CA PHE A 490 -13.11 -3.88 19.13
C PHE A 490 -13.95 -3.06 20.11
N ARG A 491 -13.30 -2.43 21.11
CA ARG A 491 -14.00 -1.66 22.15
C ARG A 491 -14.44 -0.27 21.69
N PHE A 492 -13.61 0.42 20.91
CA PHE A 492 -13.79 1.86 20.62
C PHE A 492 -13.91 2.19 19.13
N GLY A 493 -13.70 1.23 18.23
CA GLY A 493 -13.63 1.48 16.79
C GLY A 493 -14.93 1.99 16.16
N GLN A 494 -16.09 1.68 16.77
CA GLN A 494 -17.41 2.13 16.29
C GLN A 494 -17.82 3.51 16.83
N GLU A 495 -17.30 3.92 17.99
CA GLU A 495 -17.68 5.16 18.68
C GLU A 495 -16.59 6.23 18.60
N ARG A 496 -15.98 6.40 17.42
CA ARG A 496 -15.03 7.49 17.15
C ARG A 496 -15.75 8.83 17.01
N ARG A 497 -16.23 9.41 18.11
CA ARG A 497 -16.78 10.77 18.08
C ARG A 497 -15.66 11.76 17.73
N ALA A 498 -15.80 12.43 16.59
CA ALA A 498 -15.07 13.64 16.20
C ALA A 498 -13.53 13.65 16.35
N GLY A 499 -12.85 12.50 16.20
CA GLY A 499 -11.39 12.44 16.10
C GLY A 499 -10.63 12.63 17.41
N GLU A 500 -11.30 12.72 18.56
CA GLU A 500 -10.66 12.77 19.86
C GLU A 500 -11.25 11.68 20.74
N HIS A 501 -10.45 10.67 21.11
CA HIS A 501 -10.88 9.73 22.13
C HIS A 501 -10.63 10.39 23.50
N PRO A 502 -11.68 10.80 24.25
CA PRO A 502 -11.49 11.61 25.47
C PRO A 502 -10.57 10.92 26.48
N TYR A 503 -10.64 9.59 26.53
CA TYR A 503 -9.76 8.76 27.35
C TYR A 503 -8.27 8.89 27.01
N LEU A 504 -7.89 8.93 25.72
CA LEU A 504 -6.48 9.08 25.33
C LEU A 504 -6.00 10.51 25.52
N VAL A 505 -6.85 11.51 25.22
CA VAL A 505 -6.50 12.92 25.43
C VAL A 505 -6.20 13.19 26.91
N LEU A 506 -7.00 12.63 27.83
CA LEU A 506 -6.73 12.72 29.28
C LEU A 506 -5.42 12.04 29.69
N LYS A 507 -5.08 10.90 29.07
CA LYS A 507 -3.87 10.14 29.37
C LYS A 507 -2.59 10.70 28.76
N VAL A 508 -2.68 11.47 27.67
CA VAL A 508 -1.53 12.18 27.08
C VAL A 508 -1.12 13.37 27.93
N ASN A 509 -2.07 13.98 28.66
CA ASN A 509 -1.85 15.14 29.51
C ASN A 509 -1.49 14.79 30.97
N SER A 510 -1.61 13.52 31.37
CA SER A 510 -1.25 12.98 32.69
C SER A 510 0.10 12.27 32.64
#